data_AF-A0AA96UDJ8-F1
#
_entry.id   AF-A0AA96UDJ8-F1
#
_cell.length_a   1.000
_cell.length_b   1.000
_cell.length_c   1.000
_cell.angle_alpha   90.00
_cell.angle_beta   90.00
_cell.angle_gamma   90.00
#
_symmetry.space_group_name_H-M   'P 1'
#
loop_
_entity.id
_entity.type
_entity.pdbx_description
1 polymer ?
#
loop_
_entity_poly.entity_id
_entity_poly.type
_entity_poly.pdbx_seq_one_letter_code
_entity_poly.pdbx_strand_id
1 'polypeptide(L)'
;MDAELRKAVTGLEESRARLREESLAPLRARREDVPAADEHLLLGAIAAVVESVQELTGAAGERRTTPDTGLALTNASRRLADTAGLLREAELRARQNA
;
A
#
# COMPACT_ATOMS: atom_id res chain seq x y z
N MET A 1 14.46 -21.63 -2.77
CA MET A 1 14.23 -20.18 -2.63
C MET A 1 15.50 -19.56 -2.07
N ASP A 2 16.03 -18.54 -2.75
CA ASP A 2 17.19 -17.76 -2.30
C ASP A 2 16.94 -17.12 -0.90
N ALA A 3 17.98 -16.98 -0.08
CA ALA A 3 17.85 -16.54 1.32
C ALA A 3 17.27 -15.12 1.44
N GLU A 4 17.66 -14.22 0.53
CA GLU A 4 17.13 -12.86 0.46
C GLU A 4 15.66 -12.85 0.03
N LEU A 5 15.28 -13.70 -0.93
CA LEU A 5 13.88 -13.84 -1.34
C LEU A 5 13.02 -14.40 -0.19
N ARG A 6 13.54 -15.36 0.57
CA ARG A 6 12.86 -15.91 1.75
C ARG A 6 12.62 -14.82 2.80
N LYS A 7 13.65 -14.04 3.11
CA LYS A 7 13.58 -12.94 4.07
C LYS A 7 12.55 -11.90 3.65
N ALA A 8 12.52 -11.52 2.37
CA ALA A 8 11.54 -10.58 1.83
C ALA A 8 10.10 -11.11 1.97
N VAL A 9 9.85 -12.36 1.58
CA VAL A 9 8.50 -12.97 1.69
C VAL A 9 8.04 -13.04 3.15
N THR A 10 8.88 -13.51 4.07
CA THR A 10 8.54 -13.57 5.49
C THR A 10 8.26 -12.19 6.07
N GLY A 11 9.07 -11.18 5.74
CA GLY A 11 8.83 -9.81 6.20
C GLY A 11 7.50 -9.23 5.70
N LEU A 12 7.07 -9.57 4.48
CA LEU A 12 5.77 -9.15 3.95
C LEU A 12 4.59 -9.82 4.68
N GLU A 13 4.72 -11.10 5.01
CA GLU A 13 3.71 -11.82 5.79
C GLU A 13 3.56 -11.24 7.20
N GLU A 14 4.67 -10.94 7.86
CA GLU A 14 4.69 -10.27 9.16
C GLU A 14 4.07 -8.88 9.10
N SER A 15 4.43 -8.10 8.07
CA SER A 15 3.89 -6.74 7.87
C SER A 15 2.38 -6.77 7.63
N ARG A 16 1.90 -7.74 6.85
CA ARG A 16 0.47 -7.98 6.62
C ARG A 16 -0.25 -8.37 7.91
N ALA A 17 0.36 -9.22 8.75
CA ALA A 17 -0.22 -9.62 10.03
C ALA A 17 -0.38 -8.40 10.95
N ARG A 18 0.69 -7.60 11.12
CA ARG A 18 0.64 -6.36 11.91
C ARG A 18 -0.40 -5.37 11.40
N LEU A 19 -0.45 -5.11 10.10
CA LEU A 19 -1.47 -4.20 9.52
C LEU A 19 -2.90 -4.69 9.80
N ARG A 20 -3.12 -6.01 9.82
CA ARG A 20 -4.44 -6.59 10.13
C ARG A 20 -4.79 -6.44 11.61
N GLU A 21 -3.86 -6.73 12.50
CA GLU A 21 -4.08 -6.76 13.95
C GLU A 21 -4.09 -5.35 14.55
N GLU A 22 -3.12 -4.51 14.17
CA GLU A 22 -2.86 -3.22 14.81
C GLU A 22 -3.62 -2.07 14.14
N SER A 23 -3.94 -2.17 12.84
CA SER A 23 -4.61 -1.08 12.11
C SER A 23 -6.05 -1.44 11.72
N LEU A 24 -6.27 -2.57 11.06
CA LEU A 24 -7.60 -2.92 10.55
C LEU A 24 -8.59 -3.33 11.66
N ALA A 25 -8.15 -4.04 12.69
CA ALA A 25 -9.04 -4.46 13.77
C ALA A 25 -9.61 -3.27 14.56
N PRO A 26 -8.79 -2.27 14.99
CA PRO A 26 -9.32 -1.07 15.64
C PRO A 26 -10.24 -0.24 14.74
N LEU A 27 -9.88 -0.05 13.46
CA LEU A 27 -10.70 0.71 12.52
C LEU A 27 -12.07 0.05 12.28
N ARG A 28 -12.16 -1.28 12.28
CA ARG A 28 -13.43 -2.02 12.17
C ARG A 28 -14.25 -2.02 13.44
N ALA A 29 -13.60 -1.96 14.59
CA ALA A 29 -14.27 -1.93 15.88
C ALA A 29 -14.91 -0.55 16.15
N ARG A 30 -14.35 0.51 15.58
CA ARG A 30 -14.91 1.87 15.64
C ARG A 30 -16.11 1.99 14.70
N ARG A 31 -17.18 2.62 15.20
CA ARG A 31 -18.39 2.99 14.43
C ARG A 31 -18.43 4.45 14.02
N GLU A 32 -17.54 5.26 14.59
CA GLU A 32 -17.50 6.71 14.36
C GLU A 32 -16.65 7.01 13.14
N ASP A 33 -17.10 7.99 12.36
CA ASP A 33 -16.37 8.50 11.20
C ASP A 33 -15.08 9.19 11.65
N VAL A 34 -14.07 9.16 10.79
CA VAL A 34 -12.84 9.94 11.01
C VAL A 34 -13.21 11.42 10.98
N PRO A 35 -12.81 12.23 11.98
CA PRO A 35 -13.03 13.66 11.94
C PRO A 35 -12.47 14.27 10.66
N ALA A 36 -13.21 15.19 10.02
CA ALA A 36 -12.79 15.83 8.77
C ALA A 36 -11.39 16.48 8.87
N ALA A 37 -11.05 17.04 10.03
CA ALA A 37 -9.73 17.60 10.31
C ALA A 37 -8.59 16.57 10.23
N ASP A 38 -8.86 15.30 10.51
CA ASP A 38 -7.87 14.21 10.54
C ASP A 38 -7.91 13.33 9.28
N GLU A 39 -8.91 13.50 8.40
CA GLU A 39 -9.10 12.66 7.22
C GLU A 39 -7.88 12.66 6.28
N HIS A 40 -7.22 13.82 6.16
CA HIS A 40 -5.98 13.95 5.38
C HIS A 40 -4.85 13.06 5.91
N LEU A 41 -4.74 12.86 7.23
CA LEU A 41 -3.72 12.00 7.83
C LEU A 41 -3.96 10.53 7.46
N LEU A 42 -5.21 10.08 7.50
CA LEU A 42 -5.57 8.72 7.11
C LEU A 42 -5.32 8.48 5.61
N LEU A 43 -5.75 9.42 4.75
CA LEU A 43 -5.53 9.33 3.31
C LEU A 43 -4.04 9.29 2.96
N GLY A 44 -3.23 10.15 3.59
CA GLY A 44 -1.78 10.16 3.39
C GLY A 44 -1.10 8.87 3.85
N ALA A 45 -1.55 8.28 4.97
CA ALA A 45 -1.03 7.00 5.45
C ALA A 45 -1.37 5.85 4.48
N ILE A 46 -2.60 5.79 3.97
CA ILE A 46 -3.01 4.78 2.99
C ILE A 46 -2.24 4.98 1.67
N ALA A 47 -2.08 6.22 1.20
CA ALA A 47 -1.30 6.53 0.01
C ALA A 47 0.14 6.00 0.13
N ALA A 48 0.81 6.25 1.25
CA ALA A 48 2.16 5.77 1.51
C ALA A 48 2.28 4.23 1.50
N VAL A 49 1.28 3.51 2.01
CA VAL A 49 1.23 2.05 1.92
C VAL A 49 1.10 1.58 0.47
N VAL A 50 0.22 2.21 -0.31
CA VAL A 50 0.05 1.87 -1.74
C VAL A 50 1.31 2.15 -2.55
N GLU A 51 2.00 3.27 -2.29
CA GLU A 51 3.30 3.61 -2.87
C GLU A 51 4.36 2.57 -2.51
N SER A 52 4.41 2.14 -1.26
CA SER A 52 5.37 1.09 -0.81
C SER A 52 5.12 -0.24 -1.51
N VAL A 53 3.85 -0.63 -1.71
CA VAL A 53 3.50 -1.85 -2.45
C VAL A 53 3.85 -1.68 -3.94
N GLN A 54 3.64 -0.49 -4.50
CA GLN A 54 4.03 -0.18 -5.87
C GLN A 54 5.54 -0.34 -6.09
N GLU A 55 6.36 0.21 -5.19
CA GLU A 55 7.82 0.07 -5.21
C GLU A 55 8.24 -1.40 -5.11
N LEU A 56 7.65 -2.15 -4.18
CA LEU A 56 7.88 -3.58 -4.04
C LEU A 56 7.55 -4.35 -5.31
N THR A 57 6.43 -4.07 -5.96
CA THR A 57 6.06 -4.72 -7.24
C THR A 57 7.03 -4.37 -8.36
N GLY A 58 7.58 -3.16 -8.36
CA GLY A 58 8.63 -2.72 -9.28
C GLY A 58 9.93 -3.52 -9.07
N ALA A 59 10.43 -3.57 -7.84
CA ALA A 59 11.64 -4.31 -7.47
C ALA A 59 11.51 -5.82 -7.72
N ALA A 60 10.34 -6.41 -7.44
CA ALA A 60 10.05 -7.81 -7.77
C ALA A 60 10.05 -8.04 -9.29
N GLY A 61 9.57 -7.05 -10.06
CA GLY A 61 9.64 -7.02 -11.52
C GLY A 61 11.08 -7.00 -12.05
N GLU A 62 12.08 -6.54 -11.32
CA GLU A 62 13.47 -6.58 -11.83
C GLU A 62 14.07 -7.99 -11.76
N ARG A 63 13.53 -8.87 -10.90
CA ARG A 63 14.03 -10.24 -10.67
C ARG A 63 13.35 -11.31 -11.55
N ARG A 64 12.78 -10.91 -12.70
CA ARG A 64 11.91 -11.74 -13.55
C ARG A 64 12.65 -12.91 -14.22
N THR A 65 11.98 -14.08 -14.24
CA THR A 65 12.42 -15.28 -14.98
C THR A 65 11.42 -15.76 -16.03
N THR A 66 10.16 -15.31 -16.00
CA THR A 66 9.11 -15.66 -16.99
C THR A 66 8.34 -14.44 -17.52
N PRO A 67 7.95 -14.42 -18.81
CA PRO A 67 7.25 -13.26 -19.43
C PRO A 67 5.87 -12.94 -18.82
N ASP A 68 5.04 -13.95 -18.57
CA ASP A 68 3.63 -13.76 -18.18
C ASP A 68 3.49 -13.12 -16.78
N THR A 69 4.27 -13.62 -15.81
CA THR A 69 4.33 -13.01 -14.47
C THR A 69 4.87 -11.58 -14.53
N GLY A 70 5.73 -11.31 -15.52
CA GLY A 70 6.26 -9.98 -15.74
C GLY A 70 5.24 -8.96 -16.22
N LEU A 71 4.34 -9.35 -17.13
CA LEU A 71 3.27 -8.47 -17.59
C LEU A 71 2.27 -8.17 -16.47
N ALA A 72 1.90 -9.20 -15.71
CA ALA A 72 0.98 -9.05 -14.57
C ALA A 72 1.52 -8.06 -13.52
N LEU A 73 2.80 -8.19 -13.13
CA LEU A 73 3.43 -7.30 -12.14
C LEU A 73 3.59 -5.86 -12.65
N THR A 74 3.98 -5.68 -13.91
CA THR A 74 4.06 -4.32 -14.50
C THR A 74 2.69 -3.64 -14.53
N ASN A 75 1.64 -4.37 -14.89
CA ASN A 75 0.27 -3.84 -14.88
C ASN A 75 -0.19 -3.52 -13.45
N ALA A 76 0.13 -4.38 -12.47
CA ALA A 76 -0.17 -4.13 -11.07
C ALA A 76 0.55 -2.87 -10.55
N SER A 77 1.85 -2.74 -10.81
CA SER A 77 2.65 -1.57 -10.40
C SER A 77 2.07 -0.26 -10.96
N ARG A 78 1.68 -0.23 -12.25
CA ARG A 78 1.05 0.95 -12.85
C ARG A 78 -0.26 1.32 -12.15
N ARG A 79 -1.15 0.34 -11.93
CA ARG A 79 -2.43 0.57 -11.26
C ARG A 79 -2.26 1.06 -9.82
N LEU A 80 -1.25 0.55 -9.11
CA LEU A 80 -0.92 1.02 -7.76
C LEU A 80 -0.42 2.47 -7.78
N ALA A 81 0.40 2.85 -8.77
CA ALA A 81 0.84 4.23 -8.95
C ALA A 81 -0.36 5.18 -9.21
N ASP A 82 -1.27 4.80 -10.11
CA ASP A 82 -2.48 5.57 -10.39
C ASP A 82 -3.35 5.72 -9.12
N THR A 83 -3.49 4.62 -8.35
CA THR A 83 -4.27 4.62 -7.10
C THR A 83 -3.63 5.51 -6.03
N ALA A 84 -2.30 5.45 -5.87
CA ALA A 84 -1.57 6.32 -4.98
C ALA A 84 -1.79 7.80 -5.36
N GLY A 85 -1.74 8.13 -6.65
CA GLY A 85 -2.04 9.48 -7.15
C GLY A 85 -3.42 9.98 -6.73
N LEU A 86 -4.46 9.15 -6.91
CA LEU A 86 -5.82 9.48 -6.48
C LEU A 86 -5.93 9.74 -4.97
N LEU A 87 -5.23 8.93 -4.16
CA LEU A 87 -5.21 9.08 -2.70
C LEU A 87 -4.47 10.36 -2.28
N ARG A 88 -3.37 10.71 -2.95
CA ARG A 88 -2.63 11.97 -2.72
C ARG A 88 -3.45 13.19 -3.10
N GLU A 89 -4.19 13.14 -4.19
CA GLU A 89 -5.12 14.22 -4.58
C GLU A 89 -6.27 14.36 -3.58
N ALA A 90 -6.79 13.26 -3.05
CA ALA A 90 -7.79 13.27 -1.99
C ALA A 90 -7.22 13.84 -0.67
N GLU A 91 -6.02 13.40 -0.26
CA GLU A 91 -5.29 13.93 0.89
C GLU A 91 -5.12 15.46 0.78
N LEU A 92 -4.66 15.94 -0.37
CA LEU A 92 -4.46 17.37 -0.61
C LEU A 92 -5.76 18.16 -0.47
N ARG A 93 -6.86 17.66 -1.05
CA ARG A 93 -8.18 18.28 -0.94
C ARG A 93 -8.69 18.28 0.50
N ALA A 94 -8.55 17.16 1.21
CA ALA A 94 -8.94 17.06 2.62
C ALA A 94 -8.17 18.07 3.48
N ARG A 95 -6.87 18.22 3.24
CA ARG A 95 -6.01 19.17 3.95
C ARG A 95 -6.39 20.63 3.68
N GLN A 96 -6.89 20.96 2.49
CA GLN A 96 -7.32 22.32 2.14
C GLN A 96 -8.68 22.68 2.74
N ASN A 97 -9.49 21.68 3.08
CA ASN A 97 -10.85 21.85 3.63
C ASN A 97 -10.92 21.68 5.15
N ALA A 98 -9.81 21.32 5.80
CA ALA A 98 -9.66 21.21 7.25
C ALA A 98 -9.37 22.57 7.88
#